data_AF-A0A3A4SL69-F1
#
_entry.id   AF-A0A3A4SL69-F1
#
_cell.length_a   1.000
_cell.length_b   1.000
_cell.length_c   1.000
_cell.angle_alpha   90.00
_cell.angle_beta   90.00
_cell.angle_gamma   90.00
#
_symmetry.space_group_name_H-M   'P 1'
#
loop_
_entity.id
_entity.type
_entity.pdbx_description
1 polymer ?
#
loop_
_entity_poly.entity_id
_entity_poly.type
_entity_poly.pdbx_seq_one_letter_code
_entity_poly.pdbx_strand_id
1 'polypeptide(L)'
;LGLASCKNNTETLGSPLPLNKNYFENYLNARYNEEADYDPNSPANILREVHGLNKQGKLITQVSMFANRYPSEDALKLFGANEGVGAQLPQ
;
A
#
# COMPACT_ATOMS: atom_id res chain seq x y z
N LEU A 1 26.69 -7.13 2.89
CA LEU A 1 25.30 -7.37 2.44
C LEU A 1 25.18 -6.81 1.03
N GLY A 2 25.35 -7.65 0.01
CA GLY A 2 25.25 -7.22 -1.38
C GLY A 2 23.80 -6.92 -1.71
N LEU A 3 23.43 -5.64 -1.73
CA LEU A 3 22.17 -5.22 -2.33
C LEU A 3 22.29 -5.53 -3.82
N ALA A 4 21.50 -6.48 -4.31
CA ALA A 4 21.40 -6.77 -5.73
C ALA A 4 20.95 -5.49 -6.45
N SER A 5 21.87 -4.82 -7.12
CA SER A 5 21.54 -3.68 -7.97
C SER A 5 20.94 -4.24 -9.26
N CYS A 6 19.68 -3.93 -9.52
CA CYS A 6 19.03 -4.26 -10.77
C CYS A 6 19.69 -3.44 -11.89
N LYS A 7 20.62 -4.05 -12.63
CA LYS A 7 21.20 -3.49 -13.86
C LYS A 7 20.33 -3.95 -15.02
N ASN A 8 19.96 -3.03 -15.92
CA ASN A 8 19.06 -3.19 -17.07
C ASN A 8 17.56 -2.89 -16.83
N ASN A 9 17.21 -1.97 -15.92
CA ASN A 9 15.91 -1.32 -16.03
C ASN A 9 15.94 -0.39 -17.25
N THR A 10 15.41 -0.87 -18.37
CA THR A 10 15.11 -0.05 -19.54
C THR A 10 13.80 0.71 -19.29
N GLU A 11 13.78 2.01 -19.55
CA GLU A 11 12.56 2.86 -19.49
C GLU A 11 11.48 2.44 -20.53
N THR A 12 11.81 1.49 -21.40
CA THR A 12 10.84 0.84 -22.26
C THR A 12 9.88 0.04 -21.38
N LEU A 13 8.65 0.54 -21.22
CA LEU A 13 7.53 -0.33 -20.88
C LEU A 13 7.58 -1.47 -21.91
N GLY A 14 7.93 -2.69 -21.48
CA GLY A 14 7.87 -3.87 -22.34
C GLY A 14 6.44 -4.13 -22.83
N SER A 15 6.20 -5.33 -23.37
CA SER A 15 4.84 -5.80 -23.64
C SER A 15 3.94 -5.46 -22.45
N PRO A 16 2.82 -4.74 -22.66
CA PRO A 16 1.99 -4.30 -21.54
C PRO A 16 1.54 -5.55 -20.77
N LEU A 17 1.98 -5.65 -19.52
CA LEU A 17 1.51 -6.68 -18.61
C LEU A 17 -0.03 -6.63 -18.59
N PRO A 18 -0.74 -7.77 -18.53
CA PRO A 18 -2.19 -7.82 -18.49
C PRO A 18 -2.71 -7.41 -17.10
N LEU A 19 -2.40 -6.18 -16.70
CA LEU A 19 -2.82 -5.56 -15.44
C LEU A 19 -4.28 -5.11 -15.53
N ASN A 20 -5.00 -5.24 -14.42
CA ASN A 20 -6.31 -4.65 -14.27
C ASN A 20 -6.16 -3.12 -14.24
N LYS A 21 -6.66 -2.45 -15.27
CA LYS A 21 -6.52 -0.99 -15.45
C LYS A 21 -7.09 -0.21 -14.28
N ASN A 22 -8.30 -0.55 -13.84
CA ASN A 22 -8.98 0.18 -12.77
C ASN A 22 -8.24 0.04 -11.43
N TYR A 23 -7.80 -1.17 -11.08
CA TYR A 23 -7.00 -1.39 -9.88
C TYR A 23 -5.68 -0.62 -9.94
N PHE A 24 -5.00 -0.68 -11.09
CA PHE A 24 -3.72 0.00 -11.29
C PHE A 24 -3.85 1.53 -11.22
N GLU A 25 -4.86 2.11 -11.87
CA GLU A 25 -5.14 3.54 -11.84
C GLU A 25 -5.49 4.01 -10.42
N ASN A 26 -6.31 3.26 -9.68
CA ASN A 26 -6.61 3.59 -8.29
C ASN A 26 -5.37 3.48 -7.40
N TYR A 27 -4.52 2.47 -7.64
CA TYR A 27 -3.28 2.28 -6.90
C TYR A 27 -2.30 3.45 -7.13
N LEU A 28 -2.15 3.91 -8.37
CA LEU A 28 -1.34 5.09 -8.69
C LEU A 28 -1.90 6.37 -8.07
N ASN A 29 -3.23 6.48 -7.99
CA ASN A 29 -3.91 7.61 -7.37
C ASN A 29 -4.14 7.44 -5.86
N ALA A 30 -3.55 6.42 -5.23
CA ALA A 30 -3.73 6.18 -3.81
C ALA A 30 -3.20 7.36 -3.00
N ARG A 31 -4.04 7.91 -2.12
CA ARG A 31 -3.71 9.03 -1.24
C ARG A 31 -3.86 8.61 0.21
N TYR A 32 -2.93 9.10 1.01
CA TYR A 32 -2.88 8.94 2.46
C TYR A 32 -3.00 10.32 3.11
N ASN A 33 -3.99 10.50 3.98
CA ASN A 33 -4.11 11.67 4.83
C ASN A 33 -4.16 11.22 6.29
N GLU A 34 -3.40 11.89 7.14
CA GLU A 34 -3.30 11.59 8.57
C GLU A 34 -3.52 12.87 9.36
N GLU A 35 -4.54 12.85 10.22
CA GLU A 35 -4.82 13.91 11.17
C GLU A 35 -4.56 13.36 12.57
N ALA A 36 -3.52 13.89 13.22
CA ALA A 36 -3.20 13.58 14.60
C ALA A 36 -3.62 14.75 15.50
N ASP A 37 -4.61 14.50 16.35
CA ASP A 37 -5.06 15.43 17.39
C ASP A 37 -4.60 14.89 18.75
N TYR A 38 -3.52 15.48 19.26
CA TYR A 38 -2.99 15.17 20.58
C TYR A 38 -2.64 16.46 21.31
N ASP A 39 -3.51 16.85 22.24
CA ASP A 39 -3.25 17.94 23.18
C ASP A 39 -3.03 17.37 24.61
N PRO A 40 -1.77 17.34 25.09
CA PRO A 40 -1.43 16.92 26.44
C PRO A 40 -2.05 17.79 27.54
N ASN A 41 -2.33 19.06 27.23
CA ASN A 41 -2.85 20.08 28.14
C ASN A 41 -4.37 20.24 28.02
N SER A 42 -5.03 19.42 27.22
CA SER A 42 -6.49 19.41 27.17
C SER A 42 -7.06 19.10 28.57
N PRO A 43 -8.18 19.72 28.98
CA PRO A 43 -8.77 19.50 30.30
C PRO A 43 -8.99 18.01 30.63
N ALA A 44 -9.33 17.21 29.62
CA ALA A 44 -9.50 15.76 29.75
C ALA A 44 -8.18 15.02 30.03
N ASN A 45 -7.07 15.41 29.39
CA ASN A 45 -5.76 14.79 29.62
C ASN A 45 -5.08 15.27 30.90
N ILE A 46 -5.41 16.47 31.37
CA ILE A 46 -4.99 16.96 32.70
C ILE A 46 -5.71 16.20 33.80
N LEU A 47 -7.04 16.04 33.70
CA LEU A 47 -7.80 15.23 34.67
C LEU A 47 -7.30 13.78 34.71
N ARG A 48 -7.03 13.18 33.54
CA ARG A 48 -6.42 11.85 33.48
C ARG A 48 -5.08 11.79 34.19
N GLU A 49 -4.21 12.77 33.98
CA GLU A 49 -2.92 12.85 34.67
C GLU A 49 -3.07 12.96 36.19
N VAL A 50 -4.00 13.79 36.68
CA VAL A 50 -4.30 13.91 38.13
C VAL A 50 -4.82 12.59 38.70
N HIS A 51 -5.57 11.83 37.91
CA HIS A 51 -6.06 10.51 38.30
C HIS A 51 -5.07 9.36 38.02
N GLY A 52 -3.84 9.64 37.58
CA GLY A 52 -2.82 8.63 37.27
C GLY A 52 -3.13 7.78 36.04
N LEU A 53 -4.05 8.24 35.18
CA LEU A 53 -4.45 7.59 33.93
C LEU A 53 -3.61 8.10 32.76
N ASN A 54 -3.39 7.24 31.77
CA ASN A 54 -2.68 7.55 30.54
C ASN A 54 -3.41 8.63 29.72
N LYS A 55 -2.65 9.57 29.15
CA LYS A 55 -3.20 10.58 28.23
C LYS A 55 -3.70 9.92 26.94
N GLN A 56 -4.74 10.51 26.35
CA GLN A 56 -5.37 10.01 25.14
C GLN A 56 -5.19 11.01 24.00
N GLY A 57 -4.77 10.52 22.84
CA GLY A 57 -4.80 11.24 21.57
C GLY A 57 -5.76 10.57 20.60
N LYS A 58 -6.20 11.32 19.59
CA LYS A 58 -7.00 10.81 18.48
C LYS A 58 -6.16 10.90 17.20
N LEU A 59 -6.03 9.77 16.51
CA LEU A 59 -5.40 9.70 15.21
C LEU A 59 -6.46 9.25 14.22
N ILE A 60 -6.72 10.06 13.20
CA ILE A 60 -7.64 9.77 12.11
C ILE A 60 -6.79 9.57 10.85
N THR A 61 -6.73 8.33 10.38
CA THR A 61 -6.10 8.02 9.09
C THR A 61 -7.19 7.82 8.04
N GLN A 62 -7.09 8.56 6.94
CA GLN A 62 -7.93 8.39 5.76
C GLN A 62 -7.07 7.93 4.60
N VAL A 63 -7.47 6.81 3.97
CA VAL A 63 -6.76 6.25 2.82
C VAL A 63 -7.77 6.00 1.71
N SER A 64 -7.45 6.41 0.48
CA SER A 64 -8.34 6.16 -0.66
C SER A 64 -8.36 4.69 -1.11
N MET A 65 -7.32 3.92 -0.78
CA MET A 65 -7.29 2.46 -0.91
C MET A 65 -6.78 1.83 0.38
N PHE A 66 -7.60 0.99 1.02
CA PHE A 66 -7.20 0.22 2.20
C PHE A 66 -7.60 -1.24 2.02
N ALA A 67 -6.59 -2.12 1.94
CA ALA A 67 -6.77 -3.56 1.79
C ALA A 67 -7.66 -3.99 0.60
N ASN A 68 -7.71 -3.17 -0.47
CA ASN A 68 -8.44 -3.50 -1.70
C ASN A 68 -7.82 -4.75 -2.35
N ARG A 69 -8.61 -5.82 -2.46
CA ARG A 69 -8.18 -7.07 -3.11
C ARG A 69 -8.07 -6.88 -4.62
N TYR A 70 -7.02 -7.45 -5.20
CA TYR A 70 -6.90 -7.54 -6.64
C TYR A 70 -7.92 -8.55 -7.19
N PRO A 71 -8.55 -8.32 -8.35
CA PRO A 71 -9.47 -9.27 -8.96
C PRO A 71 -8.78 -10.62 -9.21
N SER A 72 -9.34 -11.71 -8.68
CA SER A 72 -8.71 -13.04 -8.75
C SER A 72 -8.54 -13.53 -10.20
N GLU A 73 -9.51 -13.26 -11.07
CA GLU A 73 -9.43 -13.63 -12.50
C GLU A 73 -8.29 -12.91 -13.23
N ASP A 74 -8.05 -11.65 -12.91
CA ASP A 74 -6.94 -10.90 -13.50
C ASP A 74 -5.61 -11.26 -12.86
N ALA A 75 -5.60 -11.68 -11.58
CA ALA A 75 -4.39 -12.19 -10.93
C ALA A 75 -3.86 -13.42 -11.67
N LEU A 76 -4.76 -14.30 -12.14
CA LEU A 76 -4.37 -15.50 -12.87
C LEU A 76 -3.67 -15.19 -14.20
N LYS A 77 -4.05 -14.10 -14.87
CA LYS A 77 -3.44 -13.66 -16.14
C LYS A 77 -2.00 -13.18 -15.99
N LEU A 78 -1.55 -12.91 -14.77
CA LEU A 78 -0.18 -12.48 -14.50
C LEU A 78 0.80 -13.66 -14.44
N PHE A 79 0.32 -14.89 -14.24
CA PHE A 79 1.18 -16.08 -14.30
C PHE A 79 1.55 -16.38 -15.76
N GLY A 80 2.85 -16.47 -16.03
CA GLY A 80 3.35 -16.73 -17.39
C GLY A 80 3.11 -15.60 -18.38
N ALA A 81 2.79 -14.39 -17.90
CA ALA A 81 2.52 -13.22 -18.75
C ALA A 81 3.72 -12.78 -19.61
N ASN A 82 4.93 -13.21 -19.25
CA ASN A 82 6.14 -13.00 -20.05
C ASN A 82 6.71 -14.36 -20.49
N GLU A 83 7.00 -14.50 -21.77
CA GLU A 83 7.58 -15.72 -22.34
C GLU A 83 8.96 -16.01 -21.72
N GLY A 84 9.25 -17.29 -21.49
CA GLY A 84 10.45 -17.75 -20.77
C GLY A 84 10.60 -17.36 -19.28
N VAL A 85 9.65 -16.65 -18.66
CA VAL A 85 9.75 -16.19 -17.25
C VAL A 85 8.55 -16.63 -16.40
N GLY A 86 8.83 -17.12 -15.19
CA GLY A 86 7.82 -17.39 -14.16
C GLY A 86 7.09 -18.73 -14.31
N ALA A 87 5.92 -18.83 -13.67
CA ALA A 87 5.10 -20.04 -13.72
C ALA A 87 4.43 -20.16 -15.10
N GLN A 88 4.99 -21.03 -15.95
CA GLN A 88 4.45 -21.41 -17.25
C GLN A 88 3.92 -22.84 -17.19
N LEU A 89 3.12 -23.23 -18.19
CA LEU A 89 2.70 -24.63 -18.34
C LEU A 89 3.94 -25.55 -18.30
N PRO A 90 3.88 -26.69 -17.60
CA PRO A 90 5.01 -27.61 -17.54
C PRO A 90 5.38 -28.05 -18.96
N GLN A 91 6.68 -27.96 -19.27
CA GLN A 91 7.24 -28.54 -20.50
C GLN A 91 7.35 -30.05 -20.37
#